data_AF-A0A972PC22-F1
#
_entry.id   AF-A0A972PC22-F1
#
_cell.length_a   1.000
_cell.length_b   1.000
_cell.length_c   1.000
_cell.angle_alpha   90.00
_cell.angle_beta   90.00
_cell.angle_gamma   90.00
#
_symmetry.space_group_name_H-M   'P 1'
#
loop_
_entity.id
_entity.type
_entity.pdbx_description
1 polymer ?
#
loop_
_entity_poly.entity_id
_entity_poly.type
_entity_poly.pdbx_seq_one_letter_code
_entity_poly.pdbx_strand_id
1 'polypeptide(L)'
;MKRIISVSLGSSKRDHKVEAEFLGEKFLIERIGTDGDMNRAIQMIRELDGKVDAFGMGGIDLYLVAGKRRWMIREAKKIAAAARLTPIVDGSGLKNTLERKVVPYLQKELGWSLAGKRALMVSAVDRFGLAEALTEAGCMMTFGDLIFALGIPIPLHNLKTLEMLARLLLPILSQLPFKYLYPTGAKQEEVTAKYERYYLDADIIAGDFHFIRRYMPPKLPGKIVITNTVTRDDVELLRERGAAVLVTTTPEFGGRSFGTNVLEGVLISLLGKTTAEVTPEDYSALLDRIGFKPRVEYLQTP
;
A
#
# COMPACT_ATOMS: atom_id res chain seq x y z
N MET A 1 12.62 -23.30 -8.20
CA MET A 1 12.07 -22.42 -7.14
C MET A 1 12.42 -21.00 -7.51
N LYS A 2 11.41 -20.15 -7.70
CA LYS A 2 11.60 -18.74 -8.03
C LYS A 2 11.93 -17.94 -6.75
N ARG A 3 12.68 -16.86 -6.88
CA ARG A 3 13.11 -16.01 -5.77
C ARG A 3 12.71 -14.57 -6.00
N ILE A 4 11.92 -14.03 -5.08
CA ILE A 4 11.49 -12.62 -5.08
C ILE A 4 12.11 -11.92 -3.88
N ILE A 5 12.80 -10.79 -4.12
CA ILE A 5 13.38 -9.99 -3.04
C ILE A 5 12.78 -8.60 -3.05
N SER A 6 12.13 -8.22 -1.96
CA SER A 6 11.76 -6.85 -1.68
C SER A 6 12.87 -6.13 -0.93
N VAL A 7 13.51 -5.17 -1.58
CA VAL A 7 14.48 -4.27 -0.96
C VAL A 7 13.72 -3.04 -0.49
N SER A 8 13.63 -2.86 0.83
CA SER A 8 12.75 -1.88 1.46
C SER A 8 13.51 -0.77 2.18
N LEU A 9 13.18 0.50 1.94
CA LEU A 9 13.66 1.63 2.75
C LEU A 9 13.03 1.67 4.16
N GLY A 10 12.13 0.74 4.48
CA GLY A 10 11.55 0.59 5.82
C GLY A 10 12.50 -0.13 6.79
N SER A 11 12.07 -0.27 8.04
CA SER A 11 12.90 -0.89 9.07
C SER A 11 13.26 -2.35 8.76
N SER A 12 14.48 -2.75 9.11
CA SER A 12 14.98 -4.13 9.11
C SER A 12 14.35 -5.01 10.19
N LYS A 13 13.77 -4.42 11.25
CA LYS A 13 12.97 -5.18 12.25
C LYS A 13 11.78 -5.93 11.65
N ARG A 14 11.35 -5.50 10.45
CA ARG A 14 10.24 -6.08 9.70
C ARG A 14 10.71 -7.08 8.64
N ASP A 15 11.98 -7.50 8.69
CA ASP A 15 12.52 -8.46 7.74
C ASP A 15 11.86 -9.81 7.91
N HIS A 16 11.61 -10.44 6.78
CA HIS A 16 10.83 -11.66 6.77
C HIS A 16 11.14 -12.49 5.53
N LYS A 17 11.04 -13.80 5.69
CA LYS A 17 11.30 -14.80 4.68
C LYS A 17 10.23 -15.87 4.76
N VAL A 18 9.66 -16.22 3.61
CA VAL A 18 8.64 -17.26 3.52
C VAL A 18 8.81 -18.07 2.24
N GLU A 19 8.45 -19.34 2.31
CA GLU A 19 8.19 -20.16 1.13
C GLU A 19 6.69 -20.20 0.87
N ALA A 20 6.29 -19.92 -0.36
CA ALA A 20 4.90 -19.91 -0.78
C ALA A 20 4.74 -20.58 -2.15
N GLU A 21 3.56 -21.10 -2.42
CA GLU A 21 3.23 -21.72 -3.71
C GLU A 21 2.10 -20.96 -4.39
N PHE A 22 2.31 -20.60 -5.65
CA PHE A 22 1.32 -19.91 -6.47
C PHE A 22 1.19 -20.63 -7.81
N LEU A 23 -0.03 -21.09 -8.14
CA LEU A 23 -0.31 -21.81 -9.39
C LEU A 23 0.63 -23.01 -9.64
N GLY A 24 1.03 -23.73 -8.59
CA GLY A 24 1.94 -24.88 -8.66
C GLY A 24 3.44 -24.53 -8.70
N GLU A 25 3.79 -23.24 -8.72
CA GLU A 25 5.17 -22.77 -8.70
C GLU A 25 5.60 -22.40 -7.28
N LYS A 26 6.76 -22.89 -6.84
CA LYS A 26 7.34 -22.59 -5.52
C LYS A 26 8.18 -21.32 -5.55
N PHE A 27 7.93 -20.46 -4.57
CA PHE A 27 8.58 -19.16 -4.39
C PHE A 27 9.29 -19.08 -3.04
N LEU A 28 10.51 -18.57 -3.07
CA LEU A 28 11.19 -18.01 -1.92
C LEU A 28 11.01 -16.48 -1.94
N ILE A 29 10.30 -15.95 -0.96
CA ILE A 29 9.97 -14.53 -0.87
C ILE A 29 10.68 -13.94 0.34
N GLU A 30 11.46 -12.88 0.11
CA GLU A 30 12.24 -12.20 1.14
C GLU A 30 11.93 -10.70 1.12
N ARG A 31 11.74 -10.11 2.31
CA ARG A 31 11.75 -8.65 2.49
C ARG A 31 12.94 -8.27 3.35
N ILE A 32 13.78 -7.38 2.84
CA ILE A 32 14.99 -6.91 3.51
C ILE A 32 14.92 -5.38 3.63
N GLY A 33 14.97 -4.89 4.86
CA GLY A 33 14.96 -3.49 5.22
C GLY A 33 16.35 -2.89 5.16
N THR A 34 16.44 -1.64 4.71
CA THR A 34 17.68 -0.86 4.70
C THR A 34 17.65 0.31 5.68
N ASP A 35 16.61 0.38 6.52
CA ASP A 35 16.47 1.39 7.59
C ASP A 35 16.56 2.84 7.07
N GLY A 36 16.09 3.07 5.83
CA GLY A 36 16.13 4.36 5.16
C GLY A 36 17.41 4.63 4.36
N ASP A 37 18.40 3.72 4.38
CA ASP A 37 19.62 3.84 3.59
C ASP A 37 19.37 3.46 2.12
N MET A 38 19.30 4.49 1.28
CA MET A 38 19.10 4.35 -0.16
C MET A 38 20.34 3.81 -0.88
N ASN A 39 21.54 4.13 -0.41
CA ASN A 39 22.77 3.65 -1.04
C ASN A 39 22.91 2.14 -0.81
N ARG A 40 22.62 1.69 0.41
CA ARG A 40 22.55 0.25 0.73
C ARG A 40 21.49 -0.47 -0.11
N ALA A 41 20.31 0.14 -0.31
CA ALA A 41 19.28 -0.43 -1.18
C ALA A 41 19.76 -0.58 -2.63
N ILE A 42 20.38 0.46 -3.19
CA ILE A 42 20.95 0.43 -4.55
C ILE A 42 22.06 -0.61 -4.67
N GLN A 43 22.95 -0.70 -3.69
CA GLN A 43 24.03 -1.68 -3.68
C GLN A 43 23.48 -3.11 -3.67
N MET A 44 22.52 -3.39 -2.79
CA MET A 44 21.88 -4.70 -2.68
C MET A 44 21.20 -5.11 -3.98
N ILE A 45 20.47 -4.19 -4.63
CA ILE A 45 19.84 -4.46 -5.93
C ILE A 45 20.92 -4.81 -6.97
N ARG A 46 22.01 -4.04 -7.08
CA ARG A 46 23.10 -4.33 -8.03
C ARG A 46 23.77 -5.67 -7.79
N GLU A 47 23.97 -6.05 -6.54
CA GLU A 47 24.61 -7.32 -6.17
C GLU A 47 23.75 -8.54 -6.52
N LEU A 48 22.42 -8.37 -6.49
CA LEU A 48 21.43 -9.41 -6.73
C LEU A 48 20.84 -9.38 -8.15
N ASP A 49 21.13 -8.35 -8.94
CA ASP A 49 20.64 -8.20 -10.31
C ASP A 49 21.09 -9.38 -11.19
N GLY A 50 20.13 -10.02 -11.86
CA GLY A 50 20.34 -11.25 -12.62
C GLY A 50 20.43 -12.53 -11.76
N LYS A 51 20.28 -12.45 -10.44
CA LYS A 51 20.33 -13.62 -9.51
C LYS A 51 18.98 -13.94 -8.86
N VAL A 52 17.95 -13.14 -9.14
CA VAL A 52 16.59 -13.31 -8.63
C VAL A 52 15.57 -13.04 -9.74
N ASP A 53 14.37 -13.58 -9.60
CA ASP A 53 13.33 -13.53 -10.63
C ASP A 53 12.63 -12.16 -10.70
N ALA A 54 12.48 -11.47 -9.55
CA ALA A 54 12.02 -10.08 -9.52
C ALA A 54 12.44 -9.37 -8.23
N PHE A 55 12.55 -8.04 -8.33
CA PHE A 55 12.67 -7.14 -7.19
C PHE A 55 11.35 -6.44 -6.87
N GLY A 56 11.03 -6.38 -5.59
CA GLY A 56 10.07 -5.43 -5.04
C GLY A 56 10.79 -4.22 -4.45
N MET A 57 10.37 -3.01 -4.78
CA MET A 57 10.83 -1.79 -4.14
C MET A 57 9.87 -1.45 -3.00
N GLY A 58 10.37 -1.60 -1.77
CA GLY A 58 9.57 -1.40 -0.56
C GLY A 58 9.83 -0.05 0.11
N GLY A 59 8.83 0.51 0.79
CA GLY A 59 9.00 1.74 1.57
C GLY A 59 9.23 3.01 0.73
N ILE A 60 9.05 2.92 -0.59
CA ILE A 60 9.00 4.04 -1.53
C ILE A 60 8.22 3.60 -2.77
N ASP A 61 7.36 4.49 -3.26
CA ASP A 61 6.64 4.26 -4.50
C ASP A 61 7.43 4.81 -5.69
N LEU A 62 7.39 4.11 -6.82
CA LEU A 62 7.91 4.61 -8.08
C LEU A 62 6.99 5.70 -8.63
N TYR A 63 5.69 5.53 -8.47
CA TYR A 63 4.67 6.45 -8.97
C TYR A 63 3.65 6.86 -7.91
N LEU A 64 3.34 8.15 -7.88
CA LEU A 64 2.09 8.67 -7.30
C LEU A 64 1.04 8.77 -8.40
N VAL A 65 -0.22 8.44 -8.08
CA VAL A 65 -1.30 8.32 -9.08
C VAL A 65 -2.46 9.23 -8.71
N ALA A 66 -3.02 9.92 -9.71
CA ALA A 66 -4.28 10.63 -9.59
C ALA A 66 -5.03 10.61 -10.92
N GLY A 67 -6.22 10.04 -10.92
CA GLY A 67 -6.99 9.73 -12.12
C GLY A 67 -6.18 8.85 -13.06
N LYS A 68 -6.11 9.25 -14.34
CA LYS A 68 -5.35 8.54 -15.37
C LYS A 68 -3.88 8.95 -15.47
N ARG A 69 -3.38 9.78 -14.55
CA ARG A 69 -2.01 10.31 -14.59
C ARG A 69 -1.17 9.72 -13.46
N ARG A 70 0.12 9.54 -13.76
CA ARG A 70 1.14 9.07 -12.82
C ARG A 70 2.35 10.00 -12.84
N TRP A 71 2.93 10.23 -11.67
CA TRP A 71 4.12 11.06 -11.49
C TRP A 71 5.23 10.22 -10.86
N MET A 72 6.35 10.10 -11.57
CA MET A 72 7.48 9.30 -11.10
C MET A 72 8.25 10.05 -10.02
N ILE A 73 8.50 9.40 -8.88
CA ILE A 73 9.32 9.95 -7.81
C ILE A 73 10.80 9.88 -8.22
N ARG A 74 11.49 11.03 -8.15
CA ARG A 74 12.89 11.17 -8.62
C ARG A 74 13.85 10.20 -7.93
N GLU A 75 13.70 10.00 -6.62
CA GLU A 75 14.57 9.10 -5.85
C GLU A 75 14.26 7.63 -6.14
N ALA A 76 12.98 7.28 -6.29
CA ALA A 76 12.55 5.94 -6.66
C ALA A 76 13.12 5.52 -8.03
N LYS A 77 13.18 6.46 -8.99
CA LYS A 77 13.83 6.23 -10.29
C LYS A 77 15.30 5.81 -10.15
N LYS A 78 16.05 6.36 -9.18
CA LYS A 78 17.47 6.00 -8.97
C LYS A 78 17.60 4.57 -8.45
N ILE A 79 16.69 4.15 -7.57
CA ILE A 79 16.66 2.78 -7.04
C ILE A 79 16.26 1.81 -8.15
N ALA A 80 15.19 2.10 -8.90
CA ALA A 80 14.74 1.26 -10.00
C ALA A 80 15.82 1.05 -11.07
N ALA A 81 16.58 2.10 -11.42
CA ALA A 81 17.66 2.03 -12.40
C ALA A 81 18.88 1.18 -11.96
N ALA A 82 18.92 0.72 -10.69
CA ALA A 82 19.95 -0.19 -10.20
C ALA A 82 19.74 -1.62 -10.70
N ALA A 83 18.50 -2.03 -11.01
CA ALA A 83 18.18 -3.30 -11.62
C ALA A 83 18.20 -3.16 -13.15
N ARG A 84 19.13 -3.83 -13.82
CA ARG A 84 19.30 -3.79 -15.28
C ARG A 84 18.81 -5.06 -15.97
N LEU A 85 18.93 -6.20 -15.30
CA LEU A 85 18.58 -7.51 -15.84
C LEU A 85 17.28 -8.04 -15.25
N THR A 86 17.15 -7.97 -13.92
CA THR A 86 15.99 -8.45 -13.18
C THR A 86 14.87 -7.40 -13.22
N PRO A 87 13.60 -7.79 -13.43
CA PRO A 87 12.48 -6.85 -13.36
C PRO A 87 12.32 -6.28 -11.94
N ILE A 88 12.08 -4.98 -11.84
CA ILE A 88 11.82 -4.28 -10.58
C ILE A 88 10.47 -3.59 -10.61
N VAL A 89 9.71 -3.75 -9.53
CA VAL A 89 8.35 -3.21 -9.36
C VAL A 89 8.18 -2.54 -8.00
N ASP A 90 7.19 -1.67 -7.87
CA ASP A 90 6.92 -0.90 -6.63
C ASP A 90 5.55 -1.24 -6.01
N GLY A 91 4.79 -2.15 -6.61
CA GLY A 91 3.44 -2.49 -6.18
C GLY A 91 2.36 -1.62 -6.83
N SER A 92 2.71 -0.60 -7.62
CA SER A 92 1.73 0.35 -8.18
C SER A 92 0.78 -0.33 -9.17
N GLY A 93 1.22 -1.35 -9.92
CA GLY A 93 0.34 -2.14 -10.78
C GLY A 93 -0.74 -2.86 -9.96
N LEU A 94 -0.36 -3.40 -8.80
CA LEU A 94 -1.29 -4.04 -7.88
C LEU A 94 -2.17 -3.08 -7.08
N LYS A 95 -1.65 -1.94 -6.61
CA LYS A 95 -2.48 -0.93 -5.93
C LYS A 95 -3.63 -0.48 -6.83
N ASN A 96 -3.36 -0.33 -8.13
CA ASN A 96 -4.37 0.03 -9.11
C ASN A 96 -5.35 -1.10 -9.44
N THR A 97 -4.98 -2.37 -9.34
CA THR A 97 -5.87 -3.48 -9.73
C THR A 97 -6.57 -4.09 -8.53
N LEU A 98 -5.80 -4.53 -7.54
CA LEU A 98 -6.28 -5.26 -6.37
C LEU A 98 -7.14 -4.38 -5.46
N GLU A 99 -6.73 -3.15 -5.18
CA GLU A 99 -7.46 -2.30 -4.24
C GLU A 99 -8.84 -1.88 -4.76
N ARG A 100 -8.97 -1.72 -6.09
CA ARG A 100 -10.27 -1.48 -6.74
C ARG A 100 -11.24 -2.65 -6.58
N LYS A 101 -10.73 -3.89 -6.36
CA LYS A 101 -11.55 -5.08 -6.14
C LYS A 101 -11.99 -5.28 -4.69
N VAL A 102 -11.29 -4.69 -3.73
CA VAL A 102 -11.57 -4.89 -2.29
C VAL A 102 -12.97 -4.39 -1.92
N VAL A 103 -13.33 -3.17 -2.32
CA VAL A 103 -14.63 -2.58 -1.97
C VAL A 103 -15.80 -3.33 -2.61
N PRO A 104 -15.78 -3.66 -3.92
CA PRO A 104 -16.78 -4.54 -4.52
C PRO A 104 -16.89 -5.91 -3.85
N TYR A 105 -15.77 -6.52 -3.43
CA TYR A 105 -15.78 -7.77 -2.69
C TYR A 105 -16.55 -7.65 -1.36
N LEU A 106 -16.26 -6.60 -0.58
CA LEU A 106 -16.96 -6.35 0.68
C LEU A 106 -18.48 -6.16 0.48
N GLN A 107 -18.89 -5.46 -0.58
CA GLN A 107 -20.30 -5.22 -0.87
C GLN A 107 -21.03 -6.46 -1.42
N LYS A 108 -20.45 -7.12 -2.42
CA LYS A 108 -21.12 -8.20 -3.17
C LYS A 108 -21.01 -9.56 -2.48
N GLU A 109 -19.84 -9.89 -1.95
CA GLU A 109 -19.57 -11.20 -1.36
C GLU A 109 -19.88 -11.23 0.14
N LEU A 110 -19.64 -10.12 0.86
CA LEU A 110 -19.88 -10.04 2.30
C LEU A 110 -21.15 -9.24 2.67
N GLY A 111 -21.85 -8.65 1.69
CA GLY A 111 -23.11 -7.94 1.91
C GLY A 111 -22.98 -6.61 2.68
N TRP A 112 -21.78 -6.00 2.72
CA TRP A 112 -21.59 -4.76 3.47
C TRP A 112 -22.28 -3.58 2.77
N SER A 113 -23.09 -2.83 3.52
CA SER A 113 -23.60 -1.52 3.08
C SER A 113 -22.58 -0.43 3.40
N LEU A 114 -21.98 0.16 2.37
CA LEU A 114 -20.97 1.21 2.50
C LEU A 114 -21.50 2.61 2.15
N ALA A 115 -22.60 2.69 1.40
CA ALA A 115 -23.20 3.94 1.00
C ALA A 115 -23.57 4.79 2.23
N GLY A 116 -23.19 6.06 2.22
CA GLY A 116 -23.42 7.00 3.31
C GLY A 116 -22.49 6.85 4.52
N LYS A 117 -21.57 5.86 4.56
CA LYS A 117 -20.54 5.81 5.61
C LYS A 117 -19.50 6.89 5.40
N ARG A 118 -19.01 7.50 6.48
CA ARG A 118 -17.92 8.49 6.43
C ARG A 118 -16.61 7.74 6.30
N ALA A 119 -15.87 8.00 5.22
CA ALA A 119 -14.59 7.34 4.95
C ALA A 119 -13.44 8.35 4.93
N LEU A 120 -12.49 8.20 5.84
CA LEU A 120 -11.23 8.93 5.84
C LEU A 120 -10.20 8.17 5.01
N MET A 121 -9.74 8.75 3.90
CA MET A 121 -8.60 8.25 3.14
C MET A 121 -7.35 9.05 3.55
N VAL A 122 -6.45 8.47 4.35
CA VAL A 122 -5.31 9.23 4.90
C VAL A 122 -4.29 9.67 3.84
N SER A 123 -4.15 8.92 2.75
CA SER A 123 -3.37 9.29 1.58
C SER A 123 -3.98 8.64 0.34
N ALA A 124 -4.65 9.45 -0.48
CA ALA A 124 -5.34 8.98 -1.66
C ALA A 124 -4.42 8.87 -2.88
N VAL A 125 -3.40 9.74 -3.03
CA VAL A 125 -2.47 9.66 -4.18
C VAL A 125 -1.53 8.46 -4.13
N ASP A 126 -1.33 7.87 -2.95
CA ASP A 126 -0.64 6.59 -2.74
C ASP A 126 -1.55 5.40 -3.11
N ARG A 127 -2.84 5.48 -2.75
CA ARG A 127 -3.83 4.39 -2.88
C ARG A 127 -5.07 4.81 -3.65
N PHE A 128 -4.84 5.32 -4.85
CA PHE A 128 -5.89 5.95 -5.64
C PHE A 128 -7.01 4.97 -6.01
N GLY A 129 -6.66 3.70 -6.27
CA GLY A 129 -7.64 2.65 -6.54
C GLY A 129 -8.62 2.42 -5.39
N LEU A 130 -8.14 2.41 -4.14
CA LEU A 130 -9.02 2.31 -2.97
C LEU A 130 -9.89 3.56 -2.79
N ALA A 131 -9.32 4.73 -3.05
CA ALA A 131 -10.02 6.02 -2.97
C ALA A 131 -11.19 6.11 -3.96
N GLU A 132 -10.97 5.70 -5.21
CA GLU A 132 -12.01 5.56 -6.23
C GLU A 132 -13.09 4.57 -5.80
N ALA A 133 -12.69 3.36 -5.41
CA ALA A 133 -13.64 2.31 -5.09
C ALA A 133 -14.56 2.66 -3.90
N LEU A 134 -14.05 3.34 -2.87
CA LEU A 134 -14.87 3.84 -1.77
C LEU A 134 -15.81 4.98 -2.20
N THR A 135 -15.33 5.86 -3.10
CA THR A 135 -16.16 6.95 -3.68
C THR A 135 -17.31 6.37 -4.49
N GLU A 136 -17.03 5.39 -5.36
CA GLU A 136 -18.01 4.69 -6.19
C GLU A 136 -19.00 3.86 -5.37
N ALA A 137 -18.57 3.31 -4.24
CA ALA A 137 -19.45 2.63 -3.29
C ALA A 137 -20.38 3.57 -2.52
N GLY A 138 -20.29 4.89 -2.75
CA GLY A 138 -21.18 5.90 -2.17
C GLY A 138 -20.77 6.36 -0.77
N CYS A 139 -19.50 6.17 -0.37
CA CYS A 139 -19.01 6.68 0.91
C CYS A 139 -18.93 8.23 0.90
N MET A 140 -19.18 8.84 2.04
CA MET A 140 -18.89 10.26 2.28
C MET A 140 -17.39 10.44 2.53
N MET A 141 -16.65 10.79 1.48
CA MET A 141 -15.19 10.80 1.51
C MET A 141 -14.60 12.02 2.24
N THR A 142 -13.50 11.79 2.95
CA THR A 142 -12.54 12.80 3.39
C THR A 142 -11.15 12.35 2.95
N PHE A 143 -10.57 13.01 1.95
CA PHE A 143 -9.20 12.78 1.49
C PHE A 143 -8.24 13.64 2.33
N GLY A 144 -7.33 12.97 3.02
CA GLY A 144 -6.43 13.52 4.01
C GLY A 144 -5.05 13.89 3.47
N ASP A 145 -4.82 13.86 2.15
CA ASP A 145 -3.51 14.10 1.54
C ASP A 145 -2.89 15.44 2.00
N LEU A 146 -3.67 16.52 2.01
CA LEU A 146 -3.20 17.82 2.52
C LEU A 146 -2.91 17.77 4.03
N ILE A 147 -3.76 17.08 4.79
CA ILE A 147 -3.72 17.02 6.26
C ILE A 147 -2.51 16.22 6.73
N PHE A 148 -2.35 15.00 6.23
CA PHE A 148 -1.39 14.03 6.76
C PHE A 148 -0.05 14.07 6.03
N ALA A 149 -0.03 14.34 4.72
CA ALA A 149 1.22 14.41 3.97
C ALA A 149 1.83 15.82 4.01
N LEU A 150 1.03 16.88 3.90
CA LEU A 150 1.53 18.27 3.86
C LEU A 150 1.34 19.04 5.18
N GLY A 151 0.61 18.49 6.15
CA GLY A 151 0.34 19.16 7.43
C GLY A 151 -0.68 20.30 7.36
N ILE A 152 -1.34 20.49 6.22
CA ILE A 152 -2.32 21.56 5.95
C ILE A 152 -3.72 21.05 6.35
N PRO A 153 -4.37 21.61 7.40
CA PRO A 153 -5.59 21.05 7.99
C PRO A 153 -6.87 21.34 7.17
N ILE A 154 -6.82 21.18 5.85
CA ILE A 154 -7.92 21.40 4.91
C ILE A 154 -8.36 20.03 4.35
N PRO A 155 -9.56 19.53 4.72
CA PRO A 155 -10.07 18.29 4.17
C PRO A 155 -10.56 18.49 2.74
N LEU A 156 -10.38 17.47 1.90
CA LEU A 156 -10.95 17.42 0.57
C LEU A 156 -12.06 16.36 0.56
N HIS A 157 -13.22 16.68 0.00
CA HIS A 157 -14.37 15.75 -0.01
C HIS A 157 -14.72 15.24 -1.42
N ASN A 158 -14.06 15.77 -2.44
CA ASN A 158 -14.36 15.47 -3.83
C ASN A 158 -13.12 14.94 -4.56
N LEU A 159 -13.25 13.77 -5.17
CA LEU A 159 -12.15 13.10 -5.86
C LEU A 159 -11.60 13.93 -7.03
N LYS A 160 -12.46 14.64 -7.78
CA LYS A 160 -12.02 15.54 -8.88
C LYS A 160 -11.19 16.71 -8.36
N THR A 161 -11.49 17.21 -7.16
CA THR A 161 -10.70 18.28 -6.53
C THR A 161 -9.32 17.77 -6.13
N LEU A 162 -9.26 16.57 -5.54
CA LEU A 162 -7.99 15.90 -5.25
C LEU A 162 -7.16 15.71 -6.54
N GLU A 163 -7.76 15.21 -7.63
CA GLU A 163 -7.07 15.03 -8.90
C GLU A 163 -6.53 16.34 -9.49
N MET A 164 -7.28 17.43 -9.34
CA MET A 164 -6.85 18.75 -9.79
C MET A 164 -5.63 19.23 -9.01
N LEU A 165 -5.68 19.14 -7.68
CA LEU A 165 -4.57 19.53 -6.80
C LEU A 165 -3.35 18.64 -7.02
N ALA A 166 -3.56 17.33 -7.19
CA ALA A 166 -2.49 16.39 -7.52
C ALA A 166 -1.80 16.78 -8.83
N ARG A 167 -2.56 17.15 -9.87
CA ARG A 167 -1.98 17.64 -11.15
C ARG A 167 -1.13 18.90 -11.00
N LEU A 168 -1.46 19.77 -10.06
CA LEU A 168 -0.71 20.99 -9.78
C LEU A 168 0.54 20.72 -8.93
N LEU A 169 0.40 19.93 -7.87
CA LEU A 169 1.41 19.78 -6.83
C LEU A 169 2.40 18.64 -7.11
N LEU A 170 1.95 17.51 -7.65
CA LEU A 170 2.80 16.32 -7.84
C LEU A 170 3.99 16.52 -8.80
N PRO A 171 3.94 17.37 -9.85
CA PRO A 171 5.13 17.68 -10.64
C PRO A 171 6.28 18.25 -9.80
N ILE A 172 5.96 19.03 -8.76
CA ILE A 172 6.95 19.63 -7.86
C ILE A 172 7.31 18.65 -6.74
N LEU A 173 6.30 18.09 -6.07
CA LEU A 173 6.49 17.19 -4.92
C LEU A 173 7.29 15.95 -5.30
N SER A 174 7.07 15.37 -6.49
CA SER A 174 7.82 14.20 -6.97
C SER A 174 9.33 14.44 -7.17
N GLN A 175 9.76 15.70 -7.20
CA GLN A 175 11.17 16.08 -7.29
C GLN A 175 11.83 16.31 -5.93
N LEU A 176 11.05 16.42 -4.84
CA LEU A 176 11.58 16.60 -3.50
C LEU A 176 12.13 15.27 -2.94
N PRO A 177 13.03 15.31 -1.94
CA PRO A 177 13.43 14.10 -1.23
C PRO A 177 12.22 13.37 -0.62
N PHE A 178 12.13 12.06 -0.83
CA PHE A 178 10.95 11.25 -0.51
C PHE A 178 10.60 11.27 0.99
N LYS A 179 11.60 11.47 1.85
CA LYS A 179 11.43 11.65 3.31
C LYS A 179 10.48 12.79 3.70
N TYR A 180 10.24 13.76 2.81
CA TYR A 180 9.26 14.83 3.04
C TYR A 180 7.84 14.45 2.63
N LEU A 181 7.68 13.46 1.76
CA LEU A 181 6.38 12.98 1.28
C LEU A 181 5.85 11.84 2.14
N TYR A 182 6.74 11.06 2.76
CA TYR A 182 6.39 9.78 3.38
C TYR A 182 7.25 9.45 4.61
N PRO A 183 6.66 8.87 5.68
CA PRO A 183 7.43 8.38 6.83
C PRO A 183 8.27 7.15 6.45
N THR A 184 9.60 7.26 6.58
CA THR A 184 10.57 6.18 6.30
C THR A 184 11.46 5.91 7.51
N GLY A 185 12.02 4.69 7.60
CA GLY A 185 12.87 4.27 8.71
C GLY A 185 12.20 4.41 10.08
N ALA A 186 12.93 4.94 11.07
CA ALA A 186 12.45 5.09 12.45
C ALA A 186 11.20 5.98 12.60
N LYS A 187 10.94 6.92 11.66
CA LYS A 187 9.74 7.76 11.68
C LYS A 187 8.44 6.98 11.44
N GLN A 188 8.53 5.72 11.01
CA GLN A 188 7.40 4.81 10.90
C GLN A 188 6.89 4.33 12.28
N GLU A 189 7.68 4.47 13.33
CA GLU A 189 7.33 4.06 14.69
C GLU A 189 6.76 5.23 15.54
N GLU A 190 6.92 6.48 15.10
CA GLU A 190 6.42 7.67 15.80
C GLU A 190 4.90 7.82 15.67
N VAL A 191 4.21 8.00 16.79
CA VAL A 191 2.77 8.29 16.84
C VAL A 191 2.56 9.70 17.40
N THR A 192 1.86 10.54 16.66
CA THR A 192 1.43 11.88 17.09
C THR A 192 -0.08 11.98 16.99
N ALA A 193 -0.79 12.34 18.07
CA ALA A 193 -2.26 12.48 18.05
C ALA A 193 -2.76 13.75 17.33
N LYS A 194 -1.97 14.28 16.40
CA LYS A 194 -2.37 15.42 15.57
C LYS A 194 -3.46 14.94 14.62
N TYR A 195 -4.56 15.70 14.50
CA TYR A 195 -5.68 15.41 13.58
C TYR A 195 -6.65 14.29 14.01
N GLU A 196 -6.67 13.92 15.30
CA GLU A 196 -7.60 12.91 15.87
C GLU A 196 -9.07 13.11 15.45
N ARG A 197 -9.55 14.37 15.36
CA ARG A 197 -10.92 14.68 14.95
C ARG A 197 -11.35 13.95 13.67
N TYR A 198 -10.47 13.85 12.68
CA TYR A 198 -10.81 13.22 11.39
C TYR A 198 -10.94 11.70 11.51
N TYR A 199 -10.18 11.07 12.41
CA TYR A 199 -10.31 9.64 12.70
C TYR A 199 -11.60 9.33 13.45
N LEU A 200 -11.96 10.17 14.42
CA LEU A 200 -13.17 9.98 15.23
C LEU A 200 -14.45 10.26 14.41
N ASP A 201 -14.40 11.23 13.51
CA ASP A 201 -15.48 11.59 12.58
C ASP A 201 -15.70 10.55 11.45
N ALA A 202 -14.77 9.61 11.25
CA ALA A 202 -14.90 8.59 10.22
C ALA A 202 -15.52 7.32 10.77
N ASP A 203 -16.27 6.58 9.94
CA ASP A 203 -16.70 5.22 10.24
C ASP A 203 -15.70 4.21 9.65
N ILE A 204 -15.07 4.57 8.53
CA ILE A 204 -14.04 3.82 7.83
C ILE A 204 -12.76 4.65 7.77
N ILE A 205 -11.64 4.06 8.18
CA ILE A 205 -10.29 4.63 8.02
C ILE A 205 -9.56 3.79 6.97
N ALA A 206 -9.14 4.43 5.89
CA ALA A 206 -8.54 3.77 4.75
C ALA A 206 -7.20 4.40 4.37
N GLY A 207 -6.27 3.59 3.86
CA GLY A 207 -4.99 4.05 3.34
C GLY A 207 -3.81 3.19 3.80
N ASP A 208 -2.58 3.71 3.65
CA ASP A 208 -1.40 3.00 4.12
C ASP A 208 -1.32 2.93 5.65
N PHE A 209 -1.01 1.75 6.17
CA PHE A 209 -0.98 1.52 7.60
C PHE A 209 0.03 2.41 8.35
N HIS A 210 1.19 2.74 7.78
CA HIS A 210 2.15 3.64 8.42
C HIS A 210 1.59 5.06 8.55
N PHE A 211 0.86 5.54 7.54
CA PHE A 211 0.18 6.82 7.61
C PHE A 211 -0.95 6.81 8.64
N ILE A 212 -1.74 5.73 8.67
CA ILE A 212 -2.79 5.51 9.67
C ILE A 212 -2.17 5.51 11.08
N ARG A 213 -1.16 4.66 11.32
CA ARG A 213 -0.47 4.49 12.60
C ARG A 213 0.13 5.80 13.11
N ARG A 214 0.77 6.58 12.24
CA ARG A 214 1.46 7.82 12.62
C ARG A 214 0.54 8.85 13.28
N TYR A 215 -0.72 8.92 12.85
CA TYR A 215 -1.70 9.87 13.39
C TYR A 215 -2.85 9.19 14.12
N MET A 216 -2.69 7.90 14.44
CA MET A 216 -3.71 7.10 15.07
C MET A 216 -4.01 7.62 16.48
N PRO A 217 -5.27 7.97 16.80
CA PRO A 217 -5.64 8.37 18.14
C PRO A 217 -5.58 7.19 19.12
N PRO A 218 -5.61 7.47 20.44
CA PRO A 218 -5.49 6.41 21.43
C PRO A 218 -6.68 5.46 21.48
N LYS A 219 -7.82 5.82 20.87
CA LYS A 219 -9.01 4.99 20.73
C LYS A 219 -9.62 5.15 19.33
N LEU A 220 -10.05 4.04 18.76
CA LEU A 220 -10.72 3.89 17.47
C LEU A 220 -12.02 3.06 17.63
N PRO A 221 -12.94 3.45 18.53
CA PRO A 221 -14.08 2.62 18.88
C PRO A 221 -14.97 2.35 17.66
N GLY A 222 -15.19 1.08 17.36
CA GLY A 222 -16.15 0.66 16.33
C GLY A 222 -15.70 0.91 14.89
N LYS A 223 -14.45 1.35 14.65
CA LYS A 223 -13.99 1.75 13.32
C LYS A 223 -13.67 0.55 12.44
N ILE A 224 -13.97 0.66 11.15
CA ILE A 224 -13.47 -0.25 10.12
C ILE A 224 -12.17 0.31 9.58
N VAL A 225 -11.09 -0.48 9.60
CA VAL A 225 -9.79 -0.10 9.05
C VAL A 225 -9.55 -0.88 7.76
N ILE A 226 -9.43 -0.19 6.62
CA ILE A 226 -9.11 -0.80 5.33
C ILE A 226 -7.70 -0.38 4.91
N THR A 227 -6.75 -1.30 4.98
CA THR A 227 -5.33 -0.97 4.80
C THR A 227 -4.60 -2.05 4.00
N ASN A 228 -3.28 -1.93 3.90
CA ASN A 228 -2.42 -2.81 3.11
C ASN A 228 -1.75 -3.89 3.96
N THR A 229 -0.55 -3.59 4.47
CA THR A 229 0.40 -4.54 5.00
C THR A 229 0.53 -4.30 6.49
N VAL A 230 -0.03 -5.22 7.27
CA VAL A 230 0.04 -5.23 8.73
C VAL A 230 0.95 -6.37 9.19
N THR A 231 1.59 -6.16 10.34
CA THR A 231 2.23 -7.19 11.16
C THR A 231 1.26 -7.67 12.24
N ARG A 232 1.64 -8.69 13.01
CA ARG A 232 0.85 -9.14 14.17
C ARG A 232 0.70 -8.03 15.22
N ASP A 233 1.78 -7.34 15.54
CA ASP A 233 1.79 -6.19 16.46
C ASP A 233 0.86 -5.07 15.98
N ASP A 234 0.78 -4.84 14.66
CA ASP A 234 -0.13 -3.85 14.09
C ASP A 234 -1.61 -4.26 14.28
N VAL A 235 -1.93 -5.55 14.20
CA VAL A 235 -3.27 -6.09 14.46
C VAL A 235 -3.64 -5.98 15.94
N GLU A 236 -2.70 -6.33 16.83
CA GLU A 236 -2.88 -6.19 18.28
C GLU A 236 -3.09 -4.73 18.69
N LEU A 237 -2.30 -3.81 18.13
CA LEU A 237 -2.49 -2.38 18.31
C LEU A 237 -3.90 -1.95 17.92
N LEU A 238 -4.40 -2.35 16.74
CA LEU A 238 -5.77 -2.00 16.33
C LEU A 238 -6.84 -2.56 17.27
N ARG A 239 -6.63 -3.78 17.78
CA ARG A 239 -7.51 -4.42 18.77
C ARG A 239 -7.53 -3.64 20.08
N GLU A 240 -6.38 -3.27 20.62
CA GLU A 240 -6.24 -2.47 21.84
C GLU A 240 -6.88 -1.08 21.70
N ARG A 241 -6.79 -0.48 20.51
CA ARG A 241 -7.43 0.81 20.21
C ARG A 241 -8.95 0.68 20.08
N GLY A 242 -9.52 -0.52 19.99
CA GLY A 242 -10.97 -0.75 19.89
C GLY A 242 -11.53 -0.66 18.48
N ALA A 243 -10.68 -0.79 17.44
CA ALA A 243 -11.16 -0.93 16.06
C ALA A 243 -12.00 -2.21 15.95
N ALA A 244 -13.11 -2.15 15.20
CA ALA A 244 -14.06 -3.27 15.09
C ALA A 244 -13.60 -4.30 14.05
N VAL A 245 -13.17 -3.83 12.88
CA VAL A 245 -12.83 -4.70 11.75
C VAL A 245 -11.57 -4.20 11.07
N LEU A 246 -10.68 -5.13 10.73
CA LEU A 246 -9.54 -4.90 9.87
C LEU A 246 -9.78 -5.60 8.53
N VAL A 247 -9.62 -4.85 7.44
CA VAL A 247 -9.58 -5.37 6.09
C VAL A 247 -8.20 -5.08 5.49
N THR A 248 -7.49 -6.10 5.03
CA THR A 248 -6.24 -5.90 4.29
C THR A 248 -6.43 -6.16 2.80
N THR A 249 -5.93 -5.25 1.96
CA THR A 249 -6.05 -5.36 0.51
C THR A 249 -5.23 -6.52 -0.07
N THR A 250 -4.21 -6.98 0.66
CA THR A 250 -3.39 -8.14 0.34
C THR A 250 -3.69 -9.27 1.33
N PRO A 251 -3.68 -10.54 0.91
CA PRO A 251 -3.91 -11.65 1.83
C PRO A 251 -2.68 -11.91 2.70
N GLU A 252 -2.88 -12.78 3.68
CA GLU A 252 -1.87 -13.22 4.62
C GLU A 252 -1.11 -14.44 4.10
N PHE A 253 0.22 -14.39 4.18
CA PHE A 253 1.10 -15.52 3.94
C PHE A 253 2.05 -15.67 5.13
N GLY A 254 2.09 -16.85 5.76
CA GLY A 254 3.00 -17.11 6.87
C GLY A 254 2.76 -16.24 8.11
N GLY A 255 1.53 -15.80 8.36
CA GLY A 255 1.19 -14.98 9.52
C GLY A 255 1.36 -13.47 9.35
N ARG A 256 1.59 -12.99 8.11
CA ARG A 256 1.72 -11.58 7.77
C ARG A 256 1.22 -11.28 6.36
N SER A 257 0.66 -10.09 6.12
CA SER A 257 0.37 -9.62 4.76
C SER A 257 1.64 -9.07 4.10
N PHE A 258 1.92 -9.45 2.85
CA PHE A 258 3.05 -8.88 2.10
C PHE A 258 2.68 -7.55 1.43
N GLY A 259 3.69 -6.72 1.17
CA GLY A 259 3.50 -5.50 0.39
C GLY A 259 3.09 -5.79 -1.05
N THR A 260 2.36 -4.87 -1.67
CA THR A 260 1.97 -4.98 -3.08
C THR A 260 3.19 -5.11 -4.01
N ASN A 261 4.34 -4.54 -3.66
CA ASN A 261 5.59 -4.70 -4.45
C ASN A 261 6.08 -6.16 -4.49
N VAL A 262 5.91 -6.92 -3.41
CA VAL A 262 6.30 -8.33 -3.36
C VAL A 262 5.37 -9.17 -4.22
N LEU A 263 4.06 -9.00 -4.03
CA LEU A 263 3.07 -9.74 -4.79
C LEU A 263 3.14 -9.38 -6.28
N GLU A 264 3.39 -8.12 -6.62
CA GLU A 264 3.61 -7.73 -8.02
C GLU A 264 4.84 -8.43 -8.59
N GLY A 265 5.93 -8.56 -7.82
CA GLY A 265 7.12 -9.32 -8.23
C GLY A 265 6.81 -10.80 -8.51
N VAL A 266 5.99 -11.44 -7.66
CA VAL A 266 5.50 -12.80 -7.90
C VAL A 266 4.71 -12.86 -9.21
N LEU A 267 3.74 -11.95 -9.41
CA LEU A 267 2.90 -11.96 -10.61
C LEU A 267 3.71 -11.71 -11.89
N ILE A 268 4.62 -10.74 -11.90
CA ILE A 268 5.48 -10.50 -13.08
C ILE A 268 6.32 -11.73 -13.41
N SER A 269 6.89 -12.38 -12.40
CA SER A 269 7.67 -13.60 -12.63
C SER A 269 6.83 -14.75 -13.19
N LEU A 270 5.51 -14.77 -12.95
CA LEU A 270 4.57 -15.74 -13.51
C LEU A 270 4.10 -15.37 -14.92
N LEU A 271 4.01 -14.08 -15.24
CA LEU A 271 3.54 -13.59 -16.55
C LEU A 271 4.53 -13.86 -17.68
N GLY A 272 5.84 -13.92 -17.37
CA GLY A 272 6.88 -14.05 -18.40
C GLY A 272 6.95 -12.86 -19.36
N LYS A 273 6.36 -11.72 -18.97
CA LYS A 273 6.36 -10.46 -19.71
C LYS A 273 7.34 -9.47 -19.08
N THR A 274 7.86 -8.55 -19.89
CA THR A 274 8.59 -7.41 -19.33
C THR A 274 7.63 -6.48 -18.59
N THR A 275 8.12 -5.72 -17.60
CA THR A 275 7.26 -4.80 -16.82
C THR A 275 6.56 -3.75 -17.69
N ALA A 276 7.11 -3.43 -18.86
CA ALA A 276 6.53 -2.49 -19.81
C ALA A 276 5.34 -3.06 -20.61
N GLU A 277 5.24 -4.38 -20.73
CA GLU A 277 4.20 -5.09 -21.49
C GLU A 277 3.02 -5.54 -20.61
N VAL A 278 3.20 -5.55 -19.28
CA VAL A 278 2.16 -5.99 -18.34
C VAL A 278 1.03 -4.96 -18.28
N THR A 279 -0.21 -5.42 -18.43
CA THR A 279 -1.40 -4.59 -18.32
C THR A 279 -2.17 -4.84 -17.01
N PRO A 280 -3.08 -3.93 -16.59
CA PRO A 280 -3.97 -4.17 -15.47
C PRO A 280 -4.81 -5.46 -15.61
N GLU A 281 -5.20 -5.82 -16.83
CA GLU A 281 -5.97 -7.04 -17.14
C GLU A 281 -5.14 -8.29 -16.92
N ASP A 282 -3.84 -8.28 -17.24
CA ASP A 282 -2.93 -9.39 -16.95
C ASP A 282 -2.87 -9.67 -15.44
N TYR A 283 -2.72 -8.62 -14.63
CA TYR A 283 -2.76 -8.73 -13.18
C TYR A 283 -4.12 -9.24 -12.70
N SER A 284 -5.22 -8.69 -13.22
CA SER A 284 -6.56 -9.12 -12.85
C SER A 284 -6.75 -10.61 -13.10
N ALA A 285 -6.40 -11.10 -14.29
CA ALA A 285 -6.56 -12.49 -14.68
C ALA A 285 -5.74 -13.44 -13.80
N LEU A 286 -4.49 -13.08 -13.47
CA LEU A 286 -3.69 -13.88 -12.54
C LEU A 286 -4.23 -13.85 -11.12
N LEU A 287 -4.65 -12.68 -10.62
CA LEU A 287 -5.24 -12.57 -9.29
C LEU A 287 -6.49 -13.44 -9.15
N ASP A 288 -7.33 -13.46 -10.18
CA ASP A 288 -8.56 -14.27 -10.21
C ASP A 288 -8.22 -15.77 -10.25
N ARG A 289 -7.22 -16.19 -11.06
CA ARG A 289 -6.74 -17.58 -11.11
C ARG A 289 -6.14 -18.07 -9.78
N ILE A 290 -5.43 -17.19 -9.08
CA ILE A 290 -4.87 -17.51 -7.75
C ILE A 290 -5.98 -17.51 -6.68
N GLY A 291 -7.12 -16.86 -6.95
CA GLY A 291 -8.21 -16.74 -5.99
C GLY A 291 -7.87 -15.76 -4.86
N PHE A 292 -7.11 -14.71 -5.16
CA PHE A 292 -6.75 -13.69 -4.18
C PHE A 292 -8.00 -13.00 -3.61
N LYS A 293 -8.16 -13.07 -2.29
CA LYS A 293 -9.22 -12.39 -1.55
C LYS A 293 -8.61 -11.46 -0.49
N PRO A 294 -9.24 -10.31 -0.19
CA PRO A 294 -8.83 -9.52 0.95
C PRO A 294 -9.02 -10.32 2.25
N ARG A 295 -8.15 -10.12 3.22
CA ARG A 295 -8.35 -10.66 4.57
C ARG A 295 -9.28 -9.72 5.32
N VAL A 296 -10.27 -10.30 6.00
CA VAL A 296 -11.21 -9.59 6.87
C VAL A 296 -11.11 -10.23 8.25
N GLU A 297 -10.82 -9.42 9.26
CA GLU A 297 -10.69 -9.85 10.65
C GLU A 297 -11.55 -8.98 11.56
N TYR A 298 -12.45 -9.61 12.30
CA TYR A 298 -13.24 -8.96 13.34
C TYR A 298 -12.39 -8.91 14.62
N LEU A 299 -12.02 -7.72 15.04
CA LEU A 299 -11.05 -7.50 16.11
C LEU A 299 -11.71 -7.46 17.49
N GLN A 300 -13.01 -7.13 17.54
CA GLN A 300 -13.81 -7.13 18.76
C GLN A 300 -14.85 -8.24 18.69
N THR A 301 -15.14 -8.84 19.84
CA THR A 301 -16.25 -9.76 19.99
C THR A 301 -17.58 -8.99 19.82
N PRO A 302 -18.58 -9.54 19.12
CA PRO A 302 -19.90 -8.91 18.96
C PRO A 302 -20.60 -8.55 20.27
#